data_AF-A0A090WTJ4-F1
#
_entry.id   AF-A0A090WTJ4-F1
#
_cell.length_a   1.000
_cell.length_b   1.000
_cell.length_c   1.000
_cell.angle_alpha   90.00
_cell.angle_beta   90.00
_cell.angle_gamma   90.00
#
_symmetry.space_group_name_H-M   'P 1'
#
loop_
_entity.id
_entity.type
_entity.pdbx_description
1 polymer ?
#
loop_
_entity_poly.entity_id
_entity_poly.type
_entity_poly.pdbx_seq_one_letter_code
_entity_poly.pdbx_strand_id
1 'polypeptide(L)'
;MKQVSIIGGGPAALMLAAQIDTAKYSVTIYEKKKTAGRKFLVAGEGGLNLTFSTSEDALIQQYHPSGFMAPIIREFNNQDFINWLNQLGISTFVGSSNRVFPKQGVKP
;
A
#
# COMPACT_ATOMS: atom_id res chain seq x y z
N MET A 1 -4.03 -27.44 -4.16
CA MET A 1 -3.72 -26.01 -3.93
C MET A 1 -4.22 -25.63 -2.55
N LYS A 2 -3.43 -24.93 -1.72
CA LYS A 2 -3.88 -24.52 -0.37
C LYS A 2 -4.83 -23.32 -0.48
N GLN A 3 -5.82 -23.21 0.41
CA GLN A 3 -6.77 -22.08 0.39
C GLN A 3 -6.35 -20.98 1.36
N VAL A 4 -6.48 -19.72 0.94
CA VAL A 4 -6.25 -18.53 1.77
C VAL A 4 -7.47 -17.62 1.69
N SER A 5 -8.04 -17.30 2.84
CA SER A 5 -9.16 -16.35 2.96
C SER A 5 -8.66 -15.06 3.59
N ILE A 6 -8.84 -13.94 2.88
CA ILE A 6 -8.47 -12.60 3.35
C ILE A 6 -9.75 -11.84 3.69
N ILE A 7 -9.87 -11.34 4.92
CA ILE A 7 -11.05 -10.61 5.38
C ILE A 7 -10.76 -9.10 5.37
N GLY A 8 -11.52 -8.37 4.55
CA GLY A 8 -11.35 -6.96 4.25
C GLY A 8 -10.71 -6.73 2.87
N GLY A 9 -11.13 -5.68 2.17
CA GLY A 9 -10.62 -5.24 0.87
C GLY A 9 -9.89 -3.91 0.95
N GLY A 10 -9.23 -3.62 2.07
CA GLY A 10 -8.40 -2.43 2.26
C GLY A 10 -6.99 -2.57 1.67
N PRO A 11 -6.14 -1.53 1.76
CA PRO A 11 -4.81 -1.54 1.15
C PRO A 11 -3.91 -2.67 1.66
N ALA A 12 -3.97 -3.01 2.95
CA ALA A 12 -3.19 -4.13 3.50
C ALA A 12 -3.59 -5.48 2.89
N ALA A 13 -4.90 -5.72 2.73
CA ALA A 13 -5.43 -6.95 2.13
C ALA A 13 -5.09 -7.06 0.63
N LEU A 14 -5.21 -5.95 -0.09
CA LEU A 14 -4.87 -5.88 -1.51
C LEU A 14 -3.37 -6.09 -1.73
N MET A 15 -2.52 -5.50 -0.88
CA MET A 15 -1.07 -5.73 -0.90
C MET A 15 -0.75 -7.21 -0.66
N LEU A 16 -1.31 -7.82 0.39
CA LEU A 16 -1.10 -9.25 0.64
C LEU A 16 -1.53 -10.11 -0.55
N ALA A 17 -2.72 -9.86 -1.09
CA ALA A 17 -3.22 -10.62 -2.24
C ALA A 17 -2.34 -10.48 -3.48
N ALA A 18 -1.72 -9.31 -3.70
CA ALA A 18 -0.83 -9.08 -4.82
C ALA A 18 0.53 -9.81 -4.69
N GLN A 19 0.93 -10.19 -3.48
CA GLN A 19 2.21 -10.87 -3.21
C GLN A 19 2.07 -12.40 -3.07
N ILE A 20 0.85 -12.93 -2.92
CA ILE A 20 0.64 -14.38 -2.79
C ILE A 20 0.87 -15.07 -4.14
N ASP A 21 1.67 -16.13 -4.13
CA ASP A 21 1.87 -17.04 -5.26
C ASP A 21 0.58 -17.83 -5.57
N THR A 22 -0.14 -17.38 -6.60
CA THR A 22 -1.41 -17.97 -7.03
C THR A 22 -1.25 -19.33 -7.73
N ALA A 23 -0.03 -19.76 -8.05
CA ALA A 23 0.22 -21.14 -8.50
C ALA A 23 0.18 -22.13 -7.32
N LYS A 24 0.44 -21.66 -6.09
CA LYS A 24 0.44 -22.49 -4.86
C LYS A 24 -0.83 -22.34 -4.03
N TYR A 25 -1.43 -21.15 -4.04
CA TYR A 25 -2.57 -20.79 -3.20
C TYR A 25 -3.77 -20.32 -4.02
N SER A 26 -4.95 -20.82 -3.65
CA SER A 26 -6.23 -20.27 -4.10
C SER A 26 -6.66 -19.20 -3.10
N VAL A 27 -6.72 -17.94 -3.54
CA VAL A 27 -6.95 -16.77 -2.68
C VAL A 27 -8.36 -16.24 -2.89
N THR A 28 -9.11 -16.06 -1.79
CA THR A 28 -10.41 -15.38 -1.81
C THR A 28 -10.37 -14.17 -0.88
N ILE A 29 -10.80 -13.01 -1.38
CA ILE A 29 -10.93 -11.78 -0.58
C ILE A 29 -12.42 -11.54 -0.28
N TYR A 30 -12.75 -11.36 0.99
CA TYR A 30 -14.08 -11.04 1.45
C TYR A 30 -14.15 -9.58 1.89
N GLU A 31 -14.88 -8.75 1.16
CA GLU A 31 -15.13 -7.34 1.53
C GLU A 31 -16.59 -7.16 1.94
N LYS A 32 -16.82 -6.46 3.06
CA LYS A 32 -18.16 -6.18 3.59
C LYS A 32 -18.95 -5.21 2.70
N LYS A 33 -18.27 -4.29 2.03
CA LYS A 33 -18.86 -3.25 1.18
C LYS A 33 -18.91 -3.69 -0.29
N LYS A 34 -19.66 -2.93 -1.10
CA LYS A 34 -19.86 -3.22 -2.53
C LYS A 34 -18.57 -3.18 -3.36
N THR A 35 -17.57 -2.41 -2.93
CA THR A 35 -16.30 -2.24 -3.63
C THR A 35 -15.13 -2.25 -2.66
N ALA A 36 -14.01 -2.84 -3.08
CA ALA A 36 -12.74 -2.79 -2.37
C ALA A 36 -12.13 -1.38 -2.42
N GLY A 37 -11.15 -1.12 -1.57
CA GLY A 37 -10.34 0.10 -1.61
C GLY A 37 -11.09 1.39 -1.28
N ARG A 38 -12.37 1.38 -0.89
CA ARG A 38 -13.19 2.60 -0.75
C ARG A 38 -12.53 3.76 0.01
N LYS A 39 -11.94 3.48 1.17
CA LYS A 39 -11.20 4.50 1.95
C LYS A 39 -9.88 4.90 1.30
N PHE A 40 -9.22 3.94 0.65
CA PHE A 40 -7.96 4.15 -0.06
C PHE A 40 -8.16 5.07 -1.28
N LEU A 41 -9.19 4.82 -2.10
CA LEU A 41 -9.49 5.58 -3.31
C LEU A 41 -9.89 7.05 -3.03
N VAL A 42 -10.28 7.38 -1.79
CA VAL A 42 -10.58 8.77 -1.36
C VAL A 42 -9.47 9.38 -0.51
N ALA A 43 -8.34 8.69 -0.34
CA ALA A 43 -7.24 9.16 0.50
C ALA A 43 -6.49 10.32 -0.17
N GLY A 44 -6.32 11.43 0.55
CA GLY A 44 -5.74 12.66 0.00
C GLY A 44 -6.74 13.37 -0.91
N GLU A 45 -7.11 14.59 -0.55
CA GLU A 45 -8.14 15.44 -1.18
C GLU A 45 -7.95 15.59 -2.71
N GLY A 46 -8.28 14.56 -3.50
CA GLY A 46 -8.17 14.50 -4.95
C GLY A 46 -6.94 13.80 -5.54
N GLY A 47 -5.98 13.31 -4.73
CA GLY A 47 -4.66 12.88 -5.22
C GLY A 47 -4.28 11.41 -5.05
N LEU A 48 -5.01 10.60 -4.27
CA LEU A 48 -4.57 9.27 -3.81
C LEU A 48 -3.21 9.35 -3.11
N ASN A 49 -3.18 9.81 -1.85
CA ASN A 49 -1.95 9.83 -1.06
C ASN A 49 -1.46 8.40 -0.80
N LEU A 50 -0.37 8.00 -1.47
CA LEU A 50 0.17 6.65 -1.48
C LEU A 50 1.09 6.37 -0.29
N THR A 51 2.02 7.28 -0.03
CA THR A 51 3.00 7.18 1.06
C THR A 51 3.61 8.55 1.36
N PHE A 52 4.61 8.61 2.24
CA PHE A 52 5.33 9.82 2.62
C PHE A 52 6.80 9.73 2.21
N SER A 53 7.33 10.80 1.62
CA SER A 53 8.71 10.94 1.20
C SER A 53 9.55 11.38 2.39
N THR A 54 10.21 10.41 3.03
CA THR A 54 11.09 10.63 4.18
C THR A 54 12.11 9.50 4.28
N SER A 55 13.11 9.64 5.15
CA SER A 55 14.05 8.55 5.44
C SER A 55 13.35 7.44 6.22
N GLU A 56 13.87 6.22 6.13
CA GLU A 56 13.33 5.07 6.86
C GLU A 56 13.23 5.31 8.37
N ASP A 57 14.28 5.86 9.00
CA ASP A 57 14.27 6.18 10.43
C ASP A 57 13.18 7.19 10.78
N ALA A 58 13.02 8.24 9.98
CA ALA A 58 11.98 9.24 10.21
C ALA A 58 10.58 8.66 10.00
N LEU A 59 10.41 7.73 9.05
CA LEU A 59 9.17 7.00 8.84
C LEU A 59 8.83 6.14 10.06
N ILE A 60 9.79 5.39 10.59
CA ILE A 60 9.61 4.55 11.80
C ILE A 60 9.14 5.39 12.99
N GLN A 61 9.69 6.59 13.18
CA GLN A 61 9.29 7.48 14.28
C GLN A 61 7.86 8.01 14.15
N GLN A 62 7.23 7.96 12.96
CA GLN A 62 5.82 8.35 12.80
C GLN A 62 4.83 7.31 13.36
N TYR A 63 5.28 6.09 13.65
CA TYR A 63 4.43 5.02 14.14
C TYR A 63 4.68 4.71 15.61
N HIS A 64 3.60 4.42 16.34
CA HIS A 64 3.65 4.04 17.75
C HIS A 64 2.98 2.68 17.97
N PRO A 65 3.63 1.72 18.66
CA PRO A 65 4.98 1.80 19.21
C PRO A 65 6.07 1.60 18.13
N SER A 66 7.06 2.50 18.08
CA SER A 66 8.07 2.54 17.01
C SER A 66 8.95 1.28 16.98
N GLY A 67 9.31 0.72 18.14
CA GLY A 67 10.11 -0.51 18.23
C GLY A 67 9.42 -1.74 17.63
N PHE A 68 8.09 -1.80 17.69
CA PHE A 68 7.31 -2.88 17.06
C PHE A 68 7.24 -2.70 15.54
N MET A 69 7.11 -1.45 15.07
CA MET A 69 6.96 -1.14 13.65
C MET A 69 8.29 -1.14 12.90
N ALA A 70 9.40 -0.86 13.58
CA ALA A 70 10.74 -0.79 13.00
C ALA A 70 11.11 -2.02 12.13
N PRO A 71 11.01 -3.28 12.61
CA PRO A 71 11.34 -4.44 11.78
C PRO A 71 10.40 -4.61 10.58
N ILE A 72 9.12 -4.22 10.71
CA ILE A 72 8.13 -4.32 9.63
C ILE A 72 8.44 -3.31 8.53
N ILE A 73 8.74 -2.06 8.91
CA ILE A 73 9.05 -0.98 7.97
C ILE A 73 10.40 -1.23 7.29
N ARG A 74 11.39 -1.79 7.99
CA ARG A 74 12.70 -2.15 7.40
C ARG A 74 12.62 -3.23 6.34
N GLU A 75 11.64 -4.13 6.44
CA GLU A 75 11.42 -5.19 5.45
C GLU A 75 10.73 -4.64 4.19
N PHE A 76 9.86 -3.64 4.34
CA PHE A 76 9.16 -3.00 3.24
C PHE A 76 8.84 -1.53 3.58
N ASN A 77 9.70 -0.62 3.12
CA ASN A 77 9.59 0.81 3.43
C ASN A 77 8.85 1.59 2.32
N ASN A 78 8.79 2.91 2.49
CA ASN A 78 8.16 3.82 1.52
C ASN A 78 8.82 3.76 0.13
N GLN A 79 10.14 3.57 0.07
CA GLN A 79 10.87 3.49 -1.20
C GLN A 79 10.58 2.16 -1.91
N ASP A 80 10.50 1.04 -1.16
CA ASP A 80 10.11 -0.26 -1.71
C ASP A 80 8.70 -0.19 -2.32
N PHE A 81 7.77 0.47 -1.64
CA PHE A 81 6.43 0.68 -2.16
C PHE A 81 6.42 1.51 -3.45
N ILE A 82 7.19 2.59 -3.52
CA ILE A 82 7.33 3.41 -4.73
C ILE A 82 7.92 2.58 -5.87
N ASN A 83 8.96 1.79 -5.60
CA ASN A 83 9.61 0.92 -6.58
C ASN A 83 8.65 -0.16 -7.11
N TRP A 84 7.87 -0.78 -6.21
CA TRP A 84 6.85 -1.76 -6.58
C TRP A 84 5.76 -1.15 -7.47
N LEU A 85 5.27 0.05 -7.14
CA LEU A 85 4.32 0.77 -8.01
C LEU A 85 4.91 1.07 -9.40
N ASN A 86 6.18 1.48 -9.47
CA ASN A 86 6.87 1.70 -10.74
C ASN A 86 6.95 0.40 -11.57
N GLN A 87 7.19 -0.76 -10.95
CA GLN A 87 7.18 -2.06 -11.63
C GLN A 87 5.80 -2.41 -12.20
N LEU A 88 4.72 -1.92 -11.58
CA LEU A 88 3.35 -2.04 -12.10
C LEU A 88 3.01 -0.98 -13.16
N GLY A 89 3.96 -0.12 -13.54
CA GLY A 89 3.74 0.99 -14.49
C GLY A 89 3.08 2.22 -13.86
N ILE A 90 2.95 2.28 -12.54
CA ILE A 90 2.36 3.41 -11.82
C ILE A 90 3.48 4.35 -11.37
N SER A 91 3.77 5.35 -12.21
CA SER A 91 4.72 6.41 -11.85
C SER A 91 4.18 7.31 -10.74
N THR A 92 5.05 7.73 -9.82
CA THR A 92 4.70 8.63 -8.71
C THR A 92 5.45 9.96 -8.75
N PHE A 93 4.98 10.94 -7.98
CA PHE A 93 5.69 12.19 -7.70
C PHE A 93 5.52 12.61 -6.23
N VAL A 94 6.45 13.42 -5.72
CA VAL A 94 6.39 13.99 -4.38
C VAL A 94 5.72 15.37 -4.45
N GLY A 95 4.63 15.57 -3.72
CA GLY A 95 3.96 16.86 -3.59
C GLY A 95 4.65 17.78 -2.59
N SER A 96 4.20 19.03 -2.52
CA SER A 96 4.74 20.06 -1.61
C SER A 96 4.65 19.72 -0.11
N SER A 97 3.81 18.75 0.26
CA SER A 97 3.65 18.26 1.64
C SER A 97 4.47 17.01 1.95
N ASN A 98 5.44 16.65 1.09
CA ASN A 98 6.17 15.36 1.11
C ASN A 98 5.30 14.11 0.95
N ARG A 99 4.00 14.27 0.70
CA ARG A 99 3.12 13.16 0.31
C ARG A 99 3.43 12.71 -1.11
N VAL A 100 3.32 11.41 -1.35
CA VAL A 100 3.60 10.79 -2.64
C VAL A 100 2.28 10.45 -3.33
N PHE A 101 2.13 10.83 -4.59
CA PHE A 101 0.92 10.66 -5.37
C PHE A 101 1.23 10.00 -6.73
N PRO A 102 0.26 9.32 -7.38
CA PRO A 102 0.40 8.90 -8.77
C PRO A 102 0.55 10.11 -9.70
N LYS A 103 1.35 10.00 -10.77
CA LYS A 103 1.41 11.04 -11.81
C LYS A 103 0.06 11.15 -12.54
N GLN A 104 -0.17 12.32 -13.16
CA GLN A 104 -1.40 12.63 -13.90
C GLN A 104 -1.77 11.53 -14.90
N GLY A 105 -3.06 11.23 -15.01
CA GLY A 105 -3.60 10.18 -15.88
C GLY A 105 -3.90 8.86 -15.14
N VAL A 106 -3.34 8.66 -13.95
CA VAL A 106 -3.69 7.55 -13.06
C VAL A 106 -4.62 8.08 -11.97
N LYS A 107 -5.93 7.87 -12.16
CA LYS A 107 -6.95 8.15 -11.14
C LYS A 107 -7.53 6.81 -10.63
N PRO A 108 -7.91 6.74 -9.35
CA PRO A 108 -8.83 5.73 -8.83
C PRO A 108 -10.05 5.49 -9.71
#